data_AF-A0A226XAK8-F1
#
_entry.id   AF-A0A226XAK8-F1
#
_cell.length_a   1.000
_cell.length_b   1.000
_cell.length_c   1.000
_cell.angle_alpha   90.00
_cell.angle_beta   90.00
_cell.angle_gamma   90.00
#
_symmetry.space_group_name_H-M   'P 1'
#
loop_
_entity.id
_entity.type
_entity.pdbx_description
1 polymer ?
#
loop_
_entity_poly.entity_id
_entity_poly.type
_entity_poly.pdbx_seq_one_letter_code
_entity_poly.pdbx_strand_id
1 'polypeptide(L)' 'MKTLSVGNSHHKWTFASRFRRQAFGWRSALPTQRLKEAVTEIKHAARTDPVLAANGAILLLEKLSPALERSTALPAH' A
#
# COMPACT_ATOMS: atom_id res chain seq x y z
N MET A 1 31.08 9.41 3.65
CA MET A 1 29.90 8.52 3.59
C MET A 1 28.68 9.32 3.97
N LYS A 2 27.87 9.73 2.98
CA LYS A 2 26.65 10.52 3.23
C LYS A 2 25.61 9.57 3.81
N THR A 3 25.43 9.60 5.12
CA THR A 3 24.23 9.08 5.77
C THR A 3 23.06 9.91 5.25
N LEU A 4 22.31 9.35 4.31
CA LEU A 4 21.01 9.89 3.91
C LEU A 4 20.10 9.69 5.12
N SER A 5 20.04 10.70 5.99
CA SER A 5 18.93 10.85 6.90
C SER A 5 17.69 10.89 6.02
N VAL A 6 16.96 9.77 5.95
CA VAL A 6 15.64 9.71 5.33
C VAL A 6 14.79 10.69 6.11
N GLY A 7 14.72 11.91 5.58
CA GLY A 7 13.82 12.94 6.08
C GLY A 7 12.45 12.32 6.05
N ASN A 8 11.92 12.05 7.24
CA ASN A 8 10.62 11.47 7.45
C ASN A 8 9.55 12.56 7.18
N SER A 9 9.57 13.13 5.97
CA SER A 9 8.44 13.84 5.43
C SER A 9 7.33 12.80 5.32
N HIS A 10 6.50 12.73 6.36
CA HIS A 10 5.27 11.92 6.43
C HIS A 10 4.32 12.37 5.31
N HIS A 11 4.64 12.02 4.07
CA HIS A 11 3.73 12.12 2.95
C HIS A 11 2.55 11.23 3.31
N LYS A 12 1.40 11.86 3.57
CA LYS A 12 0.19 11.15 3.96
C LYS A 12 -0.41 10.51 2.71
N TRP A 13 -0.04 9.26 2.46
CA TRP A 13 -0.62 8.46 1.39
C TRP A 13 -2.11 8.25 1.63
N THR A 14 -2.92 8.72 0.70
CA THR A 14 -4.39 8.63 0.75
C THR A 14 -4.84 7.18 0.64
N PHE A 15 -4.13 6.38 -0.17
CA PHE A 15 -4.42 4.96 -0.29
C PHE A 15 -4.19 4.18 1.02
N ALA A 16 -3.21 4.55 1.85
CA ALA A 16 -2.78 3.73 2.99
C ALA A 16 -3.88 3.54 4.04
N SER A 17 -4.77 4.53 4.21
CA SER A 17 -5.92 4.45 5.12
C SER A 17 -7.04 3.51 4.63
N ARG A 18 -7.04 3.17 3.34
CA ARG A 18 -8.07 2.33 2.69
C ARG A 18 -7.75 0.84 2.78
N PHE A 19 -6.48 0.47 2.92
CA PHE A 19 -6.03 -0.92 3.09
C PHE A 19 -5.93 -1.28 4.57
N ARG A 20 -7.08 -1.62 5.17
CA ARG A 20 -7.19 -2.15 6.54
C ARG A 20 -7.38 -3.67 6.54
N ARG A 21 -7.12 -4.32 7.67
CA ARG A 21 -7.35 -5.77 7.85
C ARG A 21 -8.82 -6.09 7.50
N GLN A 22 -9.05 -7.09 6.65
CA GLN A 22 -10.37 -7.46 6.12
C GLN A 22 -11.12 -6.32 5.37
N ALA A 23 -10.42 -5.32 4.83
CA ALA A 23 -11.05 -4.18 4.17
C ALA A 23 -11.95 -4.53 2.98
N PHE A 24 -11.69 -5.66 2.32
CA PHE A 24 -12.33 -5.99 1.05
C PHE A 24 -12.84 -7.42 1.02
N GLY A 25 -14.09 -7.58 0.59
CA GLY A 25 -14.53 -8.81 -0.06
C GLY A 25 -13.91 -8.85 -1.45
N TRP A 26 -12.80 -9.59 -1.62
CA TRP A 26 -12.02 -9.73 -2.86
C TRP A 26 -12.81 -10.23 -4.08
N ARG A 27 -14.09 -10.56 -3.90
CA ARG A 27 -15.05 -10.96 -4.95
C ARG A 27 -15.77 -9.77 -5.60
N SER A 28 -15.27 -8.54 -5.45
CA SER A 28 -15.92 -7.32 -5.96
C SER A 28 -14.93 -6.41 -6.71
N ALA A 29 -15.46 -5.47 -7.50
CA ALA A 29 -14.64 -4.51 -8.26
C ALA A 29 -13.91 -3.47 -7.37
N LEU A 30 -14.39 -3.26 -6.15
CA LEU A 30 -13.89 -2.24 -5.23
C LEU A 30 -12.39 -2.40 -4.86
N PRO A 31 -11.89 -3.58 -4.44
CA PRO A 31 -10.46 -3.78 -4.18
C PRO A 31 -9.58 -3.49 -5.40
N THR A 32 -9.99 -3.92 -6.59
CA THR A 32 -9.28 -3.61 -7.85
C THR A 32 -9.24 -2.10 -8.12
N GLN A 33 -10.35 -1.40 -7.89
CA GLN A 33 -10.40 0.06 -8.01
C GLN A 33 -9.45 0.73 -7.01
N ARG A 34 -9.43 0.30 -5.74
CA ARG A 34 -8.54 0.87 -4.71
C ARG A 34 -7.06 0.62 -5.00
N LEU A 35 -6.72 -0.52 -5.61
CA LEU A 35 -5.36 -0.78 -6.08
C LEU A 35 -4.97 0.18 -7.21
N LYS A 36 -5.86 0.41 -8.18
CA LYS A 36 -5.62 1.38 -9.27
C LYS A 36 -5.45 2.81 -8.76
N GLU A 37 -6.26 3.23 -7.78
CA GLU A 37 -6.14 4.53 -7.11
C GLU A 37 -4.77 4.67 -6.44
N ALA A 38 -4.33 3.66 -5.67
CA ALA A 38 -3.03 3.66 -5.00
C ALA A 38 -1.86 3.76 -5.99
N VAL A 39 -1.89 2.96 -7.06
CA VAL A 39 -0.84 2.97 -8.10
C VAL A 39 -0.81 4.31 -8.83
N THR A 40 -1.96 4.94 -9.05
CA THR A 40 -2.04 6.28 -9.67
C THR A 40 -1.38 7.33 -8.77
N GLU A 41 -1.67 7.30 -7.46
CA GLU A 41 -1.07 8.20 -6.47
C GLU A 41 0.47 8.06 -6.43
N ILE A 42 0.97 6.82 -6.39
CA ILE A 42 2.42 6.52 -6.41
C ILE A 42 3.07 6.98 -7.71
N LYS A 43 2.46 6.70 -8.85
CA LYS A 43 2.96 7.15 -10.16
C LYS A 43 2.99 8.66 -10.28
N HIS A 44 2.03 9.36 -9.67
CA HIS A 44 2.03 10.81 -9.62
C HIS A 44 3.22 11.33 -8.81
N ALA A 45 3.46 10.78 -7.61
CA ALA A 45 4.62 11.11 -6.80
C ALA A 45 5.95 10.81 -7.51
N ALA A 46 6.01 9.74 -8.30
CA ALA A 46 7.22 9.34 -9.02
C ALA A 46 7.68 10.38 -10.06
N ARG A 47 6.78 11.28 -10.50
CA ARG A 47 7.13 12.37 -11.43
C ARG A 47 7.99 13.45 -10.77
N THR A 48 7.85 13.63 -9.46
CA THR A 48 8.53 14.69 -8.70
C THR A 48 9.60 14.13 -7.76
N ASP A 49 9.31 13.00 -7.12
CA ASP A 49 10.20 12.34 -6.17
C ASP A 49 10.12 10.81 -6.33
N PRO A 50 11.04 10.22 -7.12
CA PRO A 50 11.10 8.78 -7.32
C PRO A 50 11.37 7.98 -6.04
N VAL A 51 12.12 8.55 -5.08
CA VAL A 51 12.45 7.87 -3.81
C VAL A 51 11.23 7.81 -2.90
N LEU A 52 10.47 8.92 -2.82
CA LEU A 52 9.18 8.94 -2.13
C LEU A 52 8.21 7.91 -2.75
N ALA A 53 8.13 7.85 -4.07
CA ALA A 53 7.28 6.88 -4.76
C ALA A 53 7.69 5.43 -4.46
N ALA A 54 8.99 5.13 -4.40
CA ALA A 54 9.48 3.82 -3.99
C ALA A 54 9.03 3.45 -2.57
N ASN A 55 9.14 4.39 -1.61
CA ASN A 55 8.62 4.19 -0.25
C ASN A 55 7.10 3.98 -0.24
N GLY A 56 6.35 4.69 -1.08
CA GLY A 56 4.92 4.49 -1.27
C GLY A 56 4.57 3.10 -1.81
N ALA A 57 5.35 2.59 -2.76
CA ALA A 57 5.16 1.24 -3.30
C ALA A 57 5.42 0.15 -2.24
N ILE A 58 6.46 0.30 -1.42
CA ILE A 58 6.73 -0.60 -0.28
C ILE A 58 5.55 -0.57 0.70
N LEU A 59 5.07 0.62 1.09
CA LEU A 59 3.93 0.77 1.99
C LEU A 59 2.65 0.12 1.45
N LEU A 60 2.40 0.21 0.13
CA LEU A 60 1.26 -0.46 -0.50
C LEU A 60 1.35 -1.98 -0.33
N LEU A 61 2.52 -2.58 -0.57
CA LEU A 61 2.74 -4.02 -0.41
C LEU A 61 2.59 -4.47 1.05
N GLU A 62 3.13 -3.71 2.00
CA GLU A 62 2.99 -3.97 3.44
C GLU A 62 1.53 -3.96 3.88
N LYS A 63 0.70 -3.05 3.35
CA LYS A 63 -0.74 -2.99 3.66
C LYS A 63 -1.55 -4.04 2.92
N LEU A 64 -1.08 -4.47 1.74
CA LEU A 64 -1.74 -5.48 0.93
C LEU A 64 -1.64 -6.87 1.56
N SER A 65 -0.51 -7.21 2.17
CA SER A 65 -0.29 -8.50 2.85
C SER A 65 -1.41 -8.87 3.85
N PRO A 66 -1.70 -8.07 4.91
CA PRO A 66 -2.77 -8.37 5.85
C PRO A 66 -4.20 -8.15 5.28
N ALA A 67 -4.33 -7.45 4.15
CA ALA A 67 -5.61 -7.31 3.46
C ALA A 67 -5.98 -8.61 2.70
N LEU A 68 -4.97 -9.38 2.27
CA LEU A 68 -5.10 -10.65 1.56
C LEU A 68 -5.11 -11.89 2.47
N GLU A 69 -4.72 -11.76 3.73
CA GLU A 69 -4.58 -12.83 4.73
C GLU A 69 -5.93 -13.47 5.19
N ARG A 70 -6.86 -13.68 4.26
CA ARG A 70 -8.15 -14.34 4.48
C ARG A 70 -8.32 -15.49 3.47
N SER A 71 -7.58 -16.58 3.67
CA SER A 71 -8.02 -17.93 3.26
C SER A 71 -7.31 -19.11 3.97
N THR A 72 -6.26 -18.92 4.78
CA THR A 72 -5.52 -20.04 5.40
C THR A 72 -5.60 -20.04 6.93
N ALA A 73 -6.80 -19.88 7.50
CA ALA A 73 -7.04 -20.48 8.81
C ALA A 73 -7.31 -21.95 8.55
N LEU A 74 -6.24 -22.76 8.44
CA LEU A 74 -6.37 -24.21 8.53
C LEU A 74 -7.01 -24.48 9.91
N PRO A 75 -8.24 -24.99 10.00
CA PRO A 75 -8.77 -25.38 11.29
C PRO A 75 -7.91 -26.55 11.76
N ALA A 76 -7.24 -26.36 12.89
CA ALA A 76 -6.62 -27.46 13.60
C ALA A 76 -7.77 -28.38 14.06
N HIS A 77 -7.97 -29.48 13.34
CA HIS A 77 -8.76 -30.63 13.75
C HIS A 77 -7.89 -31.87 13.62
#